data_AF-A0A2V7WAD1-F1
#
_entry.id   AF-A0A2V7WAD1-F1
#
_cell.length_a   1.000
_cell.length_b   1.000
_cell.length_c   1.000
_cell.angle_alpha   90.00
_cell.angle_beta   90.00
_cell.angle_gamma   90.00
#
_symmetry.space_group_name_H-M   'P 1'
#
loop_
_entity.id
_entity.type
_entity.pdbx_description
1 polymer ?
#
loop_
_entity_poly.entity_id
_entity_poly.type
_entity_poly.pdbx_seq_one_letter_code
_entity_poly.pdbx_strand_id
1 'polypeptide(L)'
;MYNVGFGDCFLLTFFYKASEKHVLVDFGSTAAPLRRKAQMGEIAADIESITKGRLDAIVVTHRHQDHISGFATNKAGNAPGDVIARISKDAVVIQPWTEDPTLKTNARAPNSAGSSGAKGLSALHVQSLDAMHKIADAVVKRVGAMQDGDESEEGEELSDSAGVPPDGQAFIPGLGVGPALRNRLGFLGETNLKNLSAVKNLMSMSDKHEYLSYGTKTSLSGGVLPGVKVHVLGPPTIEQYDAVSKQRSRDSAEFWQLQAAATKITAEETVERLFPDHPSVQADALPVSARWFVRNVKSMHATQLLELVRIVDSAMNNTSLILLFQIGEKLFLFPGDAQIENWEYALRAAPDSAAKRKLLSAVSLYKVGHHGSLNATPKSLWKLFKKKPKFIAMMSTRPGKHGDKRAHTEVPRQTLVDELEAHSELHVTTTLKGENALFEDVRVKL
;
A
#
# COMPACT_ATOMS: atom_id res chain seq x y z
N MET A 1 1.02 -17.09 -7.38
CA MET A 1 1.45 -15.98 -6.48
C MET A 1 2.92 -15.70 -6.76
N TYR A 2 3.29 -14.51 -7.22
CA TYR A 2 4.68 -14.21 -7.59
C TYR A 2 5.52 -13.72 -6.41
N ASN A 3 6.83 -14.01 -6.45
CA ASN A 3 7.79 -13.56 -5.46
C ASN A 3 8.37 -12.18 -5.81
N VAL A 4 7.54 -11.14 -5.67
CA VAL A 4 7.94 -9.73 -5.84
C VAL A 4 8.74 -9.18 -4.65
N GLY A 5 8.79 -9.91 -3.53
CA GLY A 5 9.45 -9.52 -2.29
C GLY A 5 8.47 -8.85 -1.32
N PHE A 6 8.62 -7.54 -1.08
CA PHE A 6 7.57 -6.75 -0.41
C PHE A 6 6.74 -6.03 -1.47
N GLY A 7 5.47 -6.42 -1.58
CA GLY A 7 4.55 -6.06 -2.65
C GLY A 7 3.66 -7.22 -3.05
N ASP A 8 2.67 -6.94 -3.89
CA ASP A 8 1.70 -7.93 -4.37
C ASP A 8 1.80 -8.12 -5.89
N CYS A 9 1.69 -9.38 -6.32
CA CYS A 9 1.42 -9.76 -7.70
C CYS A 9 0.81 -11.17 -7.79
N PHE A 10 -0.42 -11.24 -8.29
CA PHE A 10 -1.19 -12.47 -8.38
C PHE A 10 -1.84 -12.61 -9.76
N LEU A 11 -1.35 -13.55 -10.56
CA LEU A 11 -2.06 -14.01 -11.75
C LEU A 11 -3.07 -15.09 -11.34
N LEU A 12 -4.36 -14.85 -11.58
CA LEU A 12 -5.44 -15.81 -11.45
C LEU A 12 -5.79 -16.34 -12.84
N THR A 13 -5.76 -17.66 -13.03
CA THR A 13 -6.20 -18.33 -14.26
C THR A 13 -7.46 -19.15 -13.98
N PHE A 14 -8.56 -18.82 -14.65
CA PHE A 14 -9.84 -19.51 -14.58
C PHE A 14 -9.94 -20.47 -15.78
N PHE A 15 -10.04 -21.77 -15.51
CA PHE A 15 -10.07 -22.81 -16.55
C PHE A 15 -11.51 -23.16 -16.94
N TYR A 16 -11.83 -23.02 -18.22
CA TYR A 16 -13.09 -23.43 -18.83
C TYR A 16 -12.86 -24.59 -19.81
N LYS A 17 -13.94 -25.25 -20.27
CA LYS A 17 -13.86 -26.43 -21.14
C LYS A 17 -13.11 -26.22 -22.47
N ALA A 18 -13.00 -24.99 -22.95
CA ALA A 18 -12.41 -24.64 -24.25
C ALA A 18 -11.60 -23.32 -24.23
N SER A 19 -11.35 -22.77 -23.04
CA SER A 19 -10.67 -21.47 -22.89
C SER A 19 -10.11 -21.30 -21.48
N GLU A 20 -9.15 -20.40 -21.36
CA GLU A 20 -8.67 -19.86 -20.08
C GLU A 20 -9.12 -18.39 -19.98
N LYS A 21 -9.24 -17.86 -18.77
CA LYS A 21 -9.35 -16.43 -18.50
C LYS A 21 -8.29 -16.00 -17.50
N HIS A 22 -7.59 -14.91 -17.80
CA HIS A 22 -6.44 -14.46 -17.02
C HIS A 22 -6.71 -13.09 -16.38
N VAL A 23 -6.60 -13.01 -15.06
CA VAL A 23 -6.76 -11.77 -14.28
C VAL A 23 -5.49 -11.52 -13.48
N LEU A 24 -4.85 -10.38 -13.71
CA LEU A 24 -3.71 -9.92 -12.92
C LEU A 24 -4.22 -9.02 -11.77
N VAL A 25 -4.06 -9.47 -10.52
CA VAL A 25 -4.33 -8.68 -9.32
C VAL A 25 -3.00 -8.16 -8.77
N ASP A 26 -2.82 -6.85 -8.86
CA ASP A 26 -1.61 -6.08 -8.54
C ASP A 26 -0.33 -6.51 -9.27
N PHE A 27 0.61 -5.57 -9.40
CA PHE A 27 1.93 -5.79 -9.97
C PHE A 27 2.93 -4.74 -9.43
N GLY A 28 3.40 -4.93 -8.20
CA GLY A 28 4.33 -4.00 -7.57
C GLY A 28 5.39 -4.65 -6.69
N SER A 29 6.36 -3.84 -6.28
CA SER A 29 7.43 -4.18 -5.34
C SER A 29 8.08 -2.91 -4.78
N THR A 30 8.40 -2.92 -3.49
CA THR A 30 9.21 -1.89 -2.81
C THR A 30 10.46 -2.46 -2.11
N ALA A 31 10.69 -3.77 -2.19
CA ALA A 31 11.94 -4.41 -1.79
C ALA A 31 12.05 -5.83 -2.38
N ALA A 32 13.24 -6.19 -2.86
CA ALA A 32 13.51 -7.50 -3.44
C ALA A 32 13.31 -8.67 -2.44
N PRO A 33 12.97 -9.89 -2.92
CA PRO A 33 12.93 -11.11 -2.12
C PRO A 33 14.21 -11.34 -1.28
N LEU A 34 14.08 -12.13 -0.22
CA LEU A 34 15.20 -12.40 0.70
C LEU A 34 16.32 -13.25 0.08
N ARG A 35 16.02 -14.05 -0.96
CA ARG A 35 16.96 -15.02 -1.56
C ARG A 35 17.35 -14.72 -3.02
N ARG A 36 16.68 -13.77 -3.68
CA ARG A 36 16.96 -13.38 -5.07
C ARG A 36 16.68 -11.90 -5.31
N LYS A 37 17.34 -11.29 -6.30
CA LYS A 37 16.97 -9.95 -6.78
C LYS A 37 15.54 -10.00 -7.36
N ALA A 38 14.73 -8.98 -7.07
CA ALA A 38 13.47 -8.79 -7.77
C ALA A 38 13.77 -8.42 -9.22
N GLN A 39 13.27 -9.23 -10.15
CA GLN A 39 13.30 -8.93 -11.56
C GLN A 39 11.86 -8.86 -12.05
N MET A 40 11.22 -7.70 -11.88
CA MET A 40 9.85 -7.47 -12.35
C MET A 40 9.73 -7.75 -13.87
N GLY A 41 10.83 -7.63 -14.62
CA GLY A 41 10.91 -8.01 -16.03
C GLY A 41 10.82 -9.52 -16.29
N GLU A 42 11.43 -10.37 -15.44
CA GLU A 42 11.21 -11.83 -15.49
C GLU A 42 9.74 -12.15 -15.23
N ILE A 43 9.14 -11.51 -14.22
CA ILE A 43 7.73 -11.71 -13.86
C ILE A 43 6.80 -11.27 -15.00
N ALA A 44 7.06 -10.13 -15.64
CA ALA A 44 6.25 -9.69 -16.78
C ALA A 44 6.37 -10.62 -17.99
N ALA A 45 7.57 -11.15 -18.28
CA ALA A 45 7.77 -12.12 -19.35
C ALA A 45 7.11 -13.48 -19.05
N ASP A 46 7.13 -13.93 -17.80
CA ASP A 46 6.46 -15.15 -17.36
C ASP A 46 4.92 -15.00 -17.41
N ILE A 47 4.39 -13.83 -17.01
CA ILE A 47 2.97 -13.48 -17.20
C ILE A 47 2.63 -13.48 -18.70
N GLU A 48 3.41 -12.82 -19.56
CA GLU A 48 3.18 -12.84 -21.03
C GLU A 48 3.20 -14.26 -21.59
N SER A 49 4.09 -15.13 -21.12
CA SER A 49 4.16 -16.54 -21.50
C SER A 49 2.95 -17.35 -21.05
N ILE A 50 2.61 -17.34 -19.75
CA ILE A 50 1.49 -18.09 -19.17
C ILE A 50 0.16 -17.65 -19.78
N THR A 51 -0.02 -16.35 -19.99
CA THR A 51 -1.24 -15.77 -20.57
C THR A 51 -1.29 -15.84 -22.11
N LYS A 52 -0.28 -16.44 -22.75
CA LYS A 52 -0.15 -16.55 -24.22
C LYS A 52 -0.31 -15.18 -24.92
N GLY A 53 0.20 -14.12 -24.28
CA GLY A 53 0.13 -12.75 -24.75
C GLY A 53 -1.19 -12.01 -24.51
N ARG A 54 -2.09 -12.49 -23.63
CA ARG A 54 -3.42 -11.88 -23.42
C ARG A 54 -3.92 -11.96 -21.96
N LEU A 55 -4.05 -10.79 -21.32
CA LEU A 55 -4.88 -10.63 -20.12
C LEU A 55 -6.34 -10.33 -20.49
N ASP A 56 -7.27 -10.75 -19.63
CA ASP A 56 -8.70 -10.43 -19.75
C ASP A 56 -9.14 -9.35 -18.75
N ALA A 57 -8.47 -9.24 -17.60
CA ALA A 57 -8.59 -8.09 -16.70
C ALA A 57 -7.29 -7.81 -15.93
N ILE A 58 -7.14 -6.56 -15.52
CA ILE A 58 -6.20 -6.14 -14.48
C ILE A 58 -7.04 -5.56 -13.34
N VAL A 59 -6.77 -6.00 -12.11
CA VAL A 59 -7.24 -5.36 -10.89
C VAL A 59 -6.05 -4.72 -10.20
N VAL A 60 -6.11 -3.41 -9.99
CA VAL A 60 -5.22 -2.69 -9.09
C VAL A 60 -6.00 -2.37 -7.83
N THR A 61 -5.60 -2.94 -6.70
CA THR A 61 -6.35 -2.81 -5.46
C THR A 61 -6.32 -1.38 -4.92
N HIS A 62 -5.16 -0.71 -5.02
CA HIS A 62 -4.93 0.71 -4.69
C HIS A 62 -3.58 1.18 -5.25
N ARG A 63 -3.27 2.48 -5.13
CA ARG A 63 -2.15 3.16 -5.82
C ARG A 63 -0.75 3.08 -5.16
N HIS A 64 -0.52 2.19 -4.19
CA HIS A 64 0.78 2.10 -3.52
C HIS A 64 1.87 1.44 -4.38
N GLN A 65 3.12 1.83 -4.16
CA GLN A 65 4.26 1.38 -4.97
C GLN A 65 4.43 -0.15 -4.95
N ASP A 66 4.09 -0.78 -3.83
CA ASP A 66 4.10 -2.22 -3.58
C ASP A 66 3.05 -2.97 -4.43
N HIS A 67 2.08 -2.25 -5.00
CA HIS A 67 0.98 -2.78 -5.80
C HIS A 67 1.04 -2.32 -7.28
N ILE A 68 1.69 -1.19 -7.59
CA ILE A 68 1.73 -0.66 -8.96
C ILE A 68 3.11 -0.42 -9.58
N SER A 69 4.24 -0.55 -8.88
CA SER A 69 5.56 -0.17 -9.44
C SER A 69 5.98 -0.97 -10.69
N GLY A 70 5.47 -2.19 -10.86
CA GLY A 70 5.68 -3.00 -12.04
C GLY A 70 5.01 -2.46 -13.30
N PHE A 71 3.94 -1.67 -13.19
CA PHE A 71 3.30 -1.04 -14.36
C PHE A 71 4.09 0.16 -14.91
N ALA A 72 5.23 0.54 -14.33
CA ALA A 72 6.09 1.60 -14.86
C ALA A 72 6.68 1.23 -16.24
N THR A 73 6.68 2.21 -17.14
CA THR A 73 7.13 2.14 -18.54
C THR A 73 8.48 2.83 -18.74
N ASN A 74 9.20 2.53 -19.83
CA ASN A 74 10.41 3.26 -20.18
C ASN A 74 10.45 3.68 -21.66
N LYS A 75 11.39 4.57 -22.02
CA LYS A 75 11.56 5.07 -23.40
C LYS A 75 12.03 4.01 -24.40
N ALA A 76 12.45 2.83 -23.94
CA ALA A 76 12.87 1.71 -24.78
C ALA A 76 11.73 0.70 -25.04
N GLY A 77 10.55 0.88 -24.46
CA GLY A 77 9.39 -0.01 -24.64
C GLY A 77 9.61 -1.42 -24.08
N ASN A 78 10.51 -1.57 -23.11
CA ASN A 78 10.94 -2.86 -22.55
C ASN A 78 10.92 -2.93 -21.02
N ALA A 79 10.32 -1.95 -20.35
CA ALA A 79 10.05 -2.07 -18.92
C ALA A 79 8.94 -3.11 -18.67
N PRO A 80 8.79 -3.59 -17.41
CA PRO A 80 7.74 -4.56 -17.09
C PRO A 80 6.33 -4.02 -17.41
N GLY A 81 6.10 -2.71 -17.25
CA GLY A 81 4.84 -2.06 -17.60
C GLY A 81 4.58 -1.99 -19.10
N ASP A 82 5.61 -1.93 -19.94
CA ASP A 82 5.47 -1.95 -21.40
C ASP A 82 5.03 -3.35 -21.88
N VAL A 83 5.56 -4.41 -21.24
CA VAL A 83 5.16 -5.81 -21.48
C VAL A 83 3.71 -6.04 -21.04
N ILE A 84 3.35 -5.64 -19.82
CA ILE A 84 1.97 -5.80 -19.33
C ILE A 84 0.97 -4.97 -20.15
N ALA A 85 1.31 -3.74 -20.56
CA ALA A 85 0.45 -2.95 -21.44
C ALA A 85 0.23 -3.60 -22.81
N ARG A 86 1.28 -4.20 -23.41
CA ARG A 86 1.18 -4.91 -24.70
C ARG A 86 0.12 -6.01 -24.68
N ILE A 87 0.06 -6.80 -23.60
CA ILE A 87 -0.87 -7.94 -23.46
C ILE A 87 -2.27 -7.56 -22.92
N SER A 88 -2.50 -6.28 -22.56
CA SER A 88 -3.70 -5.84 -21.84
C SER A 88 -4.66 -4.94 -22.64
N LYS A 89 -4.38 -4.68 -23.92
CA LYS A 89 -5.21 -3.83 -24.80
C LYS A 89 -6.69 -4.20 -24.82
N ASP A 90 -6.98 -5.48 -24.63
CA ASP A 90 -8.32 -6.05 -24.69
C ASP A 90 -8.93 -6.29 -23.28
N ALA A 91 -8.14 -6.11 -22.22
CA ALA A 91 -8.50 -6.38 -20.84
C ALA A 91 -9.35 -5.26 -20.23
N VAL A 92 -10.14 -5.57 -19.20
CA VAL A 92 -10.76 -4.54 -18.35
C VAL A 92 -9.79 -4.15 -17.24
N VAL A 93 -9.42 -2.87 -17.15
CA VAL A 93 -8.63 -2.32 -16.03
C VAL A 93 -9.59 -1.88 -14.92
N ILE A 94 -9.31 -2.29 -13.70
CA ILE A 94 -10.23 -2.18 -12.57
C ILE A 94 -9.50 -1.58 -11.38
N GLN A 95 -10.01 -0.47 -10.87
CA GLN A 95 -9.41 0.32 -9.79
C GLN A 95 -10.49 0.76 -8.78
N PRO A 96 -10.13 1.13 -7.54
CA PRO A 96 -11.08 1.73 -6.63
C PRO A 96 -11.54 3.10 -7.13
N TRP A 97 -12.75 3.49 -6.76
CA TRP A 97 -13.38 4.70 -7.31
C TRP A 97 -12.58 5.99 -7.12
N THR A 98 -11.74 6.06 -6.09
CA THR A 98 -10.84 7.19 -5.81
C THR A 98 -9.77 7.43 -6.88
N GLU A 99 -9.55 6.46 -7.77
CA GLU A 99 -8.59 6.56 -8.87
C GLU A 99 -9.17 7.20 -10.14
N ASP A 100 -10.50 7.37 -10.24
CA ASP A 100 -11.15 7.84 -11.46
C ASP A 100 -10.65 9.26 -11.84
N PRO A 101 -10.03 9.43 -13.03
CA PRO A 101 -9.42 10.69 -13.44
C PRO A 101 -10.44 11.77 -13.77
N THR A 102 -11.73 11.42 -13.88
CA THR A 102 -12.84 12.33 -14.16
C THR A 102 -13.47 12.90 -12.88
N LEU A 103 -13.03 12.45 -11.70
CA LEU A 103 -13.52 12.99 -10.43
C LEU A 103 -12.93 14.36 -10.11
N LYS A 104 -13.74 15.17 -9.45
CA LYS A 104 -13.30 16.42 -8.81
C LYS A 104 -12.48 16.07 -7.57
N THR A 105 -11.50 16.90 -7.23
CA THR A 105 -10.62 16.72 -6.05
C THR A 105 -11.36 16.74 -4.70
N ASN A 106 -12.64 17.12 -4.68
CA ASN A 106 -13.52 17.08 -3.51
C ASN A 106 -14.70 16.09 -3.65
N ALA A 107 -14.64 15.15 -4.60
CA ALA A 107 -15.70 14.16 -4.79
C ALA A 107 -15.84 13.23 -3.57
N ARG A 108 -17.09 12.96 -3.16
CA ARG A 108 -17.43 12.09 -2.02
C ARG A 108 -18.02 10.74 -2.43
N ALA A 109 -18.29 10.56 -3.72
CA ALA A 109 -18.76 9.35 -4.38
C ALA A 109 -18.29 9.35 -5.86
N PRO A 110 -18.42 8.22 -6.59
CA PRO A 110 -18.22 8.18 -8.03
C PRO A 110 -19.12 9.21 -8.77
N ASN A 111 -18.74 9.56 -10.00
CA ASN A 111 -19.62 10.32 -10.88
C ASN A 111 -20.94 9.54 -11.10
N SER A 112 -22.06 10.25 -11.24
CA SER A 112 -23.42 9.68 -11.22
C SER A 112 -23.87 8.96 -12.51
N ALA A 113 -22.92 8.32 -13.18
CA ALA A 113 -23.08 7.23 -14.12
C ALA A 113 -21.80 6.38 -14.04
N GLY A 114 -21.90 5.04 -14.06
CA GLY A 114 -20.72 4.17 -14.00
C GLY A 114 -19.75 4.51 -15.13
N SER A 115 -18.53 4.92 -14.80
CA SER A 115 -17.64 5.70 -15.67
C SER A 115 -16.91 4.87 -16.73
N SER A 116 -17.67 4.33 -17.69
CA SER A 116 -17.17 3.68 -18.90
C SER A 116 -16.54 4.69 -19.87
N GLY A 117 -15.38 5.26 -19.52
CA GLY A 117 -14.71 6.25 -20.36
C GLY A 117 -13.53 6.99 -19.73
N ALA A 118 -12.44 6.29 -19.39
CA ALA A 118 -11.17 6.91 -18.99
C ALA A 118 -10.40 7.53 -20.18
N LYS A 119 -11.07 8.33 -21.03
CA LYS A 119 -10.47 8.89 -22.25
C LYS A 119 -9.61 10.12 -21.94
N GLY A 120 -8.38 9.82 -21.52
CA GLY A 120 -7.30 10.76 -21.31
C GLY A 120 -7.04 11.09 -19.84
N LEU A 121 -5.77 11.36 -19.53
CA LEU A 121 -5.36 11.95 -18.26
C LEU A 121 -5.96 13.35 -18.14
N SER A 122 -6.87 13.57 -17.19
CA SER A 122 -7.32 14.93 -16.90
C SER A 122 -6.15 15.73 -16.31
N ALA A 123 -5.96 16.96 -16.80
CA ALA A 123 -4.86 17.81 -16.33
C ALA A 123 -4.93 18.03 -14.81
N LEU A 124 -6.15 18.09 -14.25
CA LEU A 124 -6.41 18.24 -12.82
C LEU A 124 -5.97 17.02 -12.00
N HIS A 125 -6.17 15.78 -12.49
CA HIS A 125 -5.70 14.57 -11.80
C HIS A 125 -4.16 14.47 -11.87
N VAL A 126 -3.54 14.90 -12.97
CA VAL A 126 -2.06 14.97 -13.06
C VAL A 126 -1.49 16.05 -12.14
N GLN A 127 -2.17 17.20 -12.01
CA GLN A 127 -1.77 18.29 -11.10
C GLN A 127 -1.97 17.92 -9.63
N SER A 128 -3.02 17.18 -9.25
CA SER A 128 -3.19 16.74 -7.86
C SER A 128 -2.16 15.67 -7.46
N LEU A 129 -1.79 14.77 -8.38
CA LEU A 129 -0.65 13.88 -8.22
C LEU A 129 0.66 14.67 -8.04
N ASP A 130 0.96 15.61 -8.93
CA ASP A 130 2.16 16.46 -8.86
C ASP A 130 2.24 17.26 -7.54
N ALA A 131 1.12 17.79 -7.05
CA ALA A 131 1.05 18.48 -5.76
C ALA A 131 1.37 17.55 -4.58
N MET A 132 0.84 16.32 -4.55
CA MET A 132 1.23 15.34 -3.50
C MET A 132 2.70 14.92 -3.64
N HIS A 133 3.21 14.78 -4.86
CA HIS A 133 4.61 14.47 -5.12
C HIS A 133 5.53 15.58 -4.63
N LYS A 134 5.20 16.86 -4.85
CA LYS A 134 5.94 18.03 -4.31
C LYS A 134 6.03 18.02 -2.78
N ILE A 135 4.95 17.65 -2.09
CA ILE A 135 4.93 17.54 -0.62
C ILE A 135 5.87 16.40 -0.16
N ALA A 136 5.78 15.23 -0.79
CA ALA A 136 6.67 14.09 -0.54
C ALA A 136 8.16 14.45 -0.78
N ASP A 137 8.45 15.11 -1.90
CA ASP A 137 9.78 15.55 -2.32
C ASP A 137 10.39 16.60 -1.36
N ALA A 138 9.55 17.52 -0.86
CA ALA A 138 9.95 18.49 0.16
C ALA A 138 10.34 17.82 1.49
N VAL A 139 9.65 16.75 1.89
CA VAL A 139 10.00 15.96 3.09
C VAL A 139 11.36 15.26 2.90
N VAL A 140 11.60 14.61 1.75
CA VAL A 140 12.89 13.95 1.46
C VAL A 140 14.04 14.96 1.50
N LYS A 141 13.91 16.08 0.79
CA LYS A 141 14.93 17.14 0.74
C LYS A 141 15.22 17.73 2.13
N ARG A 142 14.18 17.89 2.97
CA ARG A 142 14.33 18.41 4.34
C ARG A 142 15.09 17.45 5.26
N VAL A 143 15.05 16.15 4.98
CA VAL A 143 15.73 15.08 5.74
C VAL A 143 17.15 14.83 5.23
N GLY A 144 17.36 14.89 3.91
CA GLY A 144 18.70 14.88 3.30
C GLY A 144 19.57 16.02 3.84
N ALA A 145 19.02 17.23 3.92
CA ALA A 145 19.68 18.40 4.53
C ALA A 145 19.85 18.33 6.07
N MET A 146 19.74 17.14 6.68
CA MET A 146 20.19 16.83 8.04
C MET A 146 21.32 15.79 8.07
N GLN A 147 21.84 15.40 6.91
CA GLN A 147 22.92 14.42 6.75
C GLN A 147 24.28 15.12 6.52
N ASP A 148 24.28 16.22 5.76
CA ASP A 148 25.48 16.94 5.30
C ASP A 148 26.13 17.84 6.37
N GLY A 149 26.25 17.38 7.62
CA GLY A 149 26.67 18.25 8.74
C GLY A 149 27.20 17.55 9.99
N ASP A 150 27.81 16.36 9.85
CA ASP A 150 28.27 15.55 10.97
C ASP A 150 29.43 14.56 10.58
N GLU A 151 30.30 14.93 9.63
CA GLU A 151 31.45 14.11 9.18
C GLU A 151 32.83 14.84 9.26
N SER A 152 32.97 15.86 10.12
CA SER A 152 34.25 16.57 10.29
C SER A 152 34.47 17.13 11.70
N GLU A 153 34.88 16.28 12.64
CA GLU A 153 35.72 16.67 13.78
C GLU A 153 36.49 15.41 14.25
N GLU A 154 37.81 15.53 14.41
CA GLU A 154 38.70 14.40 14.72
C GLU A 154 38.62 14.07 16.22
N GLY A 155 38.53 12.78 16.57
CA GLY A 155 38.44 12.35 17.96
C GLY A 155 39.80 12.29 18.64
N GLU A 156 40.13 13.28 19.47
CA GLU A 156 41.21 13.13 20.46
C GLU A 156 40.82 12.09 21.53
N GLU A 157 41.72 11.18 21.86
CA GLU A 157 41.54 10.23 22.95
C GLU A 157 41.72 10.94 24.31
N LEU A 158 40.70 10.86 25.18
CA LEU A 158 40.83 11.19 26.60
C LEU A 158 40.35 10.03 27.47
N SER A 159 41.18 9.70 28.46
CA SER A 159 41.14 8.44 29.22
C SER A 159 40.20 8.45 30.43
N ASP A 160 39.88 7.24 30.89
CA ASP A 160 39.26 6.87 32.17
C ASP A 160 39.25 7.95 33.28
N SER A 161 38.07 8.23 33.84
CA SER A 161 37.70 7.68 35.16
C SER A 161 36.36 8.21 35.70
N ALA A 162 35.90 7.57 36.79
CA ALA A 162 34.87 7.98 37.75
C ALA A 162 33.37 7.81 37.39
N GLY A 163 32.69 6.98 38.21
CA GLY A 163 31.36 7.28 38.73
C GLY A 163 30.14 6.72 37.98
N VAL A 164 29.71 5.51 38.33
CA VAL A 164 28.33 5.04 38.09
C VAL A 164 27.46 5.41 39.30
N PRO A 165 26.47 6.32 39.17
CA PRO A 165 25.41 6.46 40.17
C PRO A 165 24.36 5.35 40.01
N PRO A 166 23.84 4.75 41.09
CA PRO A 166 22.67 3.89 41.02
C PRO A 166 21.40 4.71 40.80
N ASP A 167 20.41 4.09 40.16
CA ASP A 167 19.02 4.54 39.97
C ASP A 167 18.80 5.90 39.25
N GLY A 168 18.25 5.84 38.03
CA GLY A 168 17.68 7.01 37.34
C GLY A 168 17.99 7.06 35.83
N GLN A 169 16.95 6.80 35.03
CA GLN A 169 16.80 7.16 33.59
C GLN A 169 18.08 7.56 32.83
N ALA A 170 18.76 6.58 32.22
CA ALA A 170 19.91 6.82 31.36
C ALA A 170 19.54 7.64 30.10
N PHE A 171 19.82 8.94 30.15
CA PHE A 171 19.64 9.87 29.04
C PHE A 171 20.74 9.65 28.01
N ILE A 172 20.46 8.94 26.91
CA ILE A 172 21.47 8.61 25.89
C ILE A 172 21.80 9.87 25.06
N PRO A 173 23.05 10.37 25.08
CA PRO A 173 23.46 11.47 24.21
C PRO A 173 23.73 10.91 22.80
N GLY A 174 22.73 11.05 21.93
CA GLY A 174 22.74 10.51 20.56
C GLY A 174 21.86 11.32 19.62
N LEU A 175 22.05 12.64 19.60
CA LEU A 175 21.19 13.60 18.88
C LEU A 175 21.39 13.55 17.36
N GLY A 176 20.81 12.54 16.71
CA GLY A 176 20.58 12.53 15.27
C GLY A 176 19.19 11.96 14.97
N VAL A 177 18.64 12.27 13.79
CA VAL A 177 17.49 11.52 13.30
C VAL A 177 17.93 10.07 13.13
N GLY A 178 17.42 9.17 13.97
CA GLY A 178 17.89 7.78 14.01
C GLY A 178 17.77 7.12 12.62
N PRO A 179 18.70 6.23 12.21
CA PRO A 179 18.69 5.64 10.87
C PRO A 179 17.36 5.00 10.47
N ALA A 180 16.67 4.35 11.43
CA ALA A 180 15.34 3.79 11.21
C ALA A 180 14.25 4.84 10.89
N LEU A 181 14.38 6.07 11.42
CA LEU A 181 13.48 7.19 11.13
C LEU A 181 13.81 7.83 9.78
N ARG A 182 15.10 8.07 9.48
CA ARG A 182 15.57 8.51 8.15
C ARG A 182 15.10 7.58 7.03
N ASN A 183 15.28 6.26 7.21
CA ASN A 183 14.87 5.27 6.20
C ASN A 183 13.35 5.25 5.97
N ARG A 184 12.53 5.49 7.01
CA ARG A 184 11.06 5.61 6.86
C ARG A 184 10.64 6.91 6.16
N LEU A 185 11.35 8.01 6.41
CA LEU A 185 11.12 9.32 5.77
C LEU A 185 11.45 9.31 4.28
N GLY A 186 12.64 8.82 3.90
CA GLY A 186 13.01 8.69 2.48
C GLY A 186 12.06 7.77 1.71
N PHE A 187 11.69 6.64 2.32
CA PHE A 187 10.78 5.66 1.72
C PHE A 187 9.42 6.26 1.31
N LEU A 188 8.72 6.91 2.24
CA LEU A 188 7.37 7.46 2.00
C LEU A 188 7.35 8.65 1.02
N GLY A 189 8.49 9.33 0.85
CA GLY A 189 8.63 10.36 -0.17
C GLY A 189 8.87 9.79 -1.56
N GLU A 190 9.81 8.84 -1.66
CA GLU A 190 10.17 8.19 -2.93
C GLU A 190 9.05 7.33 -3.53
N THR A 191 8.21 6.67 -2.72
CA THR A 191 7.09 5.83 -3.18
C THR A 191 6.14 6.61 -4.08
N ASN A 192 5.75 7.81 -3.65
CA ASN A 192 4.82 8.69 -4.37
C ASN A 192 5.43 9.15 -5.71
N LEU A 193 6.61 9.78 -5.68
CA LEU A 193 7.31 10.30 -6.87
C LEU A 193 7.49 9.26 -7.99
N LYS A 194 7.77 8.00 -7.62
CA LYS A 194 8.07 6.91 -8.57
C LYS A 194 6.83 6.33 -9.27
N ASN A 195 5.61 6.59 -8.75
CA ASN A 195 4.39 5.96 -9.26
C ASN A 195 3.76 6.65 -10.49
N LEU A 196 4.19 7.88 -10.86
CA LEU A 196 3.56 8.63 -11.97
C LEU A 196 3.58 7.91 -13.33
N SER A 197 4.63 7.15 -13.63
CA SER A 197 4.71 6.35 -14.87
C SER A 197 3.72 5.19 -14.85
N ALA A 198 3.63 4.47 -13.71
CA ALA A 198 2.70 3.36 -13.53
C ALA A 198 1.23 3.81 -13.63
N VAL A 199 0.86 4.91 -12.95
CA VAL A 199 -0.50 5.48 -13.02
C VAL A 199 -0.85 5.89 -14.45
N LYS A 200 0.06 6.60 -15.14
CA LYS A 200 -0.14 6.98 -16.55
C LYS A 200 -0.35 5.76 -17.46
N ASN A 201 0.45 4.70 -17.28
CA ASN A 201 0.33 3.48 -18.06
C ASN A 201 -1.00 2.76 -17.81
N LEU A 202 -1.37 2.56 -16.54
CA LEU A 202 -2.65 1.95 -16.14
C LEU A 202 -3.84 2.63 -16.80
N MET A 203 -3.85 3.97 -16.81
CA MET A 203 -4.91 4.76 -17.44
C MET A 203 -4.97 4.64 -18.97
N SER A 204 -3.88 4.27 -19.64
CA SER A 204 -3.79 4.24 -21.12
C SER A 204 -3.65 2.85 -21.75
N MET A 205 -3.40 1.80 -20.97
CA MET A 205 -3.11 0.45 -21.50
C MET A 205 -4.34 -0.30 -22.07
N SER A 206 -5.55 0.20 -21.81
CA SER A 206 -6.82 -0.31 -22.35
C SER A 206 -7.82 0.84 -22.51
N ASP A 207 -8.78 0.69 -23.41
CA ASP A 207 -9.99 1.54 -23.50
C ASP A 207 -11.06 1.18 -22.45
N LYS A 208 -10.95 0.02 -21.79
CA LYS A 208 -11.98 -0.55 -20.89
C LYS A 208 -11.58 -0.36 -19.43
N HIS A 209 -12.31 0.49 -18.71
CA HIS A 209 -12.04 0.84 -17.30
C HIS A 209 -13.28 0.68 -16.43
N GLU A 210 -13.09 0.23 -15.19
CA GLU A 210 -14.11 0.24 -14.14
C GLU A 210 -13.55 0.79 -12.82
N TYR A 211 -14.24 1.79 -12.28
CA TYR A 211 -13.90 2.46 -11.03
C TYR A 211 -14.91 2.08 -9.95
N LEU A 212 -14.56 1.14 -9.08
CA LEU A 212 -15.50 0.42 -8.22
C LEU A 212 -15.55 0.96 -6.77
N SER A 213 -16.73 0.91 -6.17
CA SER A 213 -16.96 1.14 -4.74
C SER A 213 -17.82 0.01 -4.15
N TYR A 214 -18.10 0.06 -2.85
CA TYR A 214 -18.89 -0.95 -2.16
C TYR A 214 -20.25 -1.19 -2.86
N GLY A 215 -20.51 -2.44 -3.22
CA GLY A 215 -21.75 -2.86 -3.88
C GLY A 215 -21.84 -2.56 -5.37
N THR A 216 -20.84 -1.92 -5.99
CA THR A 216 -20.79 -1.71 -7.45
C THR A 216 -20.79 -3.06 -8.18
N LYS A 217 -21.52 -3.14 -9.30
CA LYS A 217 -21.47 -4.29 -10.21
C LYS A 217 -20.30 -4.10 -11.19
N THR A 218 -19.50 -5.13 -11.37
CA THR A 218 -18.36 -5.17 -12.30
C THR A 218 -18.62 -6.16 -13.43
N SER A 219 -18.12 -5.88 -14.65
CA SER A 219 -18.16 -6.82 -15.77
C SER A 219 -17.39 -8.11 -15.53
N LEU A 220 -16.50 -8.17 -14.52
CA LEU A 220 -15.93 -9.45 -14.05
C LEU A 220 -17.01 -10.46 -13.70
N SER A 221 -18.14 -10.01 -13.12
CA SER A 221 -19.19 -10.87 -12.62
C SER A 221 -20.06 -11.43 -13.74
N GLY A 222 -19.59 -12.49 -14.42
CA GLY A 222 -20.31 -13.22 -15.45
C GLY A 222 -20.05 -12.74 -16.88
N GLY A 223 -19.48 -11.55 -17.08
CA GLY A 223 -19.08 -11.02 -18.39
C GLY A 223 -17.68 -11.49 -18.77
N VAL A 224 -16.64 -10.89 -18.17
CA VAL A 224 -15.23 -11.27 -18.38
C VAL A 224 -14.95 -12.69 -17.86
N LEU A 225 -15.58 -13.06 -16.73
CA LEU A 225 -15.48 -14.37 -16.10
C LEU A 225 -16.86 -15.05 -16.06
N PRO A 226 -17.26 -15.78 -17.12
CA PRO A 226 -18.51 -16.54 -17.14
C PRO A 226 -18.64 -17.47 -15.93
N GLY A 227 -19.85 -17.56 -15.35
CA GLY A 227 -20.12 -18.40 -14.18
C GLY A 227 -19.50 -17.95 -12.85
N VAL A 228 -18.66 -16.91 -12.85
CA VAL A 228 -18.10 -16.31 -11.62
C VAL A 228 -18.98 -15.13 -11.19
N LYS A 229 -19.35 -15.09 -9.91
CA LYS A 229 -19.98 -13.91 -9.30
C LYS A 229 -18.94 -13.14 -8.51
N VAL A 230 -18.82 -11.83 -8.75
CA VAL A 230 -17.92 -10.96 -7.99
C VAL A 230 -18.74 -10.03 -7.10
N HIS A 231 -18.41 -10.00 -5.81
CA HIS A 231 -18.98 -9.08 -4.85
C HIS A 231 -17.92 -8.05 -4.48
N VAL A 232 -18.17 -6.75 -4.75
CA VAL A 232 -17.30 -5.66 -4.27
C VAL A 232 -17.70 -5.31 -2.85
N LEU A 233 -16.78 -5.51 -1.91
CA LEU A 233 -16.94 -5.30 -0.47
C LEU A 233 -16.19 -4.06 0.04
N GLY A 234 -15.53 -3.30 -0.84
CA GLY A 234 -14.78 -2.10 -0.48
C GLY A 234 -14.07 -1.49 -1.71
N PRO A 235 -13.66 -0.21 -1.65
CA PRO A 235 -13.87 0.71 -0.54
C PRO A 235 -15.30 1.30 -0.55
N PRO A 236 -15.84 1.75 0.59
CA PRO A 236 -17.03 2.58 0.60
C PRO A 236 -16.78 3.95 -0.07
N THR A 237 -17.85 4.66 -0.39
CA THR A 237 -17.81 6.10 -0.69
C THR A 237 -17.83 6.91 0.61
N ILE A 238 -17.41 8.18 0.58
CA ILE A 238 -17.45 9.09 1.74
C ILE A 238 -18.91 9.50 2.06
N GLU A 239 -19.85 9.27 1.13
CA GLU A 239 -21.30 9.37 1.36
C GLU A 239 -21.89 8.11 2.01
N GLN A 240 -21.37 6.92 1.66
CA GLN A 240 -21.72 5.65 2.31
C GLN A 240 -21.16 5.57 3.74
N TYR A 241 -19.94 6.08 3.97
CA TYR A 241 -19.26 6.01 5.27
C TYR A 241 -18.24 7.13 5.43
N ASP A 242 -18.60 8.21 6.12
CA ASP A 242 -17.72 9.38 6.28
C ASP A 242 -16.44 9.07 7.08
N ALA A 243 -16.48 8.05 7.94
CA ALA A 243 -15.32 7.58 8.69
C ALA A 243 -14.23 6.96 7.81
N VAL A 244 -14.49 6.57 6.56
CA VAL A 244 -13.42 6.15 5.63
C VAL A 244 -12.43 7.29 5.32
N SER A 245 -12.87 8.55 5.45
CA SER A 245 -12.02 9.74 5.37
C SER A 245 -11.46 10.22 6.71
N LYS A 246 -11.69 9.48 7.81
CA LYS A 246 -11.29 9.85 9.17
C LYS A 246 -10.64 8.67 9.89
N GLN A 247 -9.32 8.58 9.81
CA GLN A 247 -8.58 7.49 10.47
C GLN A 247 -8.91 7.41 11.98
N ARG A 248 -9.47 6.27 12.43
CA ARG A 248 -9.62 5.92 13.85
C ARG A 248 -8.29 5.46 14.41
N SER A 249 -7.44 6.44 14.60
CA SER A 249 -6.21 6.34 15.35
C SER A 249 -6.35 5.97 16.84
N ARG A 250 -7.56 5.98 17.43
CA ARG A 250 -7.85 5.46 18.77
C ARG A 250 -9.24 4.81 18.81
N ASP A 251 -9.29 3.52 19.07
CA ASP A 251 -10.49 2.76 19.46
C ASP A 251 -10.08 1.70 20.48
N SER A 252 -10.28 1.94 21.79
CA SER A 252 -9.78 1.04 22.83
C SER A 252 -10.47 -0.33 22.88
N ALA A 253 -11.52 -0.57 22.08
CA ALA A 253 -12.11 -1.88 21.88
C ALA A 253 -11.48 -2.65 20.71
N GLU A 254 -10.99 -1.97 19.66
CA GLU A 254 -10.39 -2.62 18.48
C GLU A 254 -8.89 -2.27 18.22
N PHE A 255 -8.40 -1.01 18.26
CA PHE A 255 -6.96 -0.64 18.11
C PHE A 255 -6.46 0.67 18.78
N TRP A 256 -5.17 0.75 19.13
CA TRP A 256 -4.53 1.82 19.92
C TRP A 256 -3.80 2.94 19.10
N GLN A 257 -3.97 4.24 19.44
CA GLN A 257 -2.84 5.14 19.82
C GLN A 257 -2.88 6.72 19.60
N LEU A 258 -3.27 7.43 18.52
CA LEU A 258 -3.34 8.95 18.54
C LEU A 258 -4.02 9.72 17.36
N GLN A 259 -5.02 10.60 17.63
CA GLN A 259 -5.72 11.43 16.63
C GLN A 259 -5.02 12.75 16.32
N ALA A 260 -4.89 13.10 15.03
CA ALA A 260 -4.38 14.39 14.56
C ALA A 260 -5.26 14.96 13.42
N ALA A 261 -5.38 16.29 13.37
CA ALA A 261 -6.09 17.00 12.30
C ALA A 261 -5.10 17.47 11.22
N ALA A 262 -5.41 17.23 9.95
CA ALA A 262 -4.56 17.65 8.84
C ALA A 262 -4.66 19.17 8.60
N THR A 263 -3.61 19.91 8.95
CA THR A 263 -3.46 21.32 8.59
C THR A 263 -3.26 21.46 7.08
N LYS A 264 -3.79 22.52 6.46
CA LYS A 264 -3.45 22.84 5.07
C LYS A 264 -1.94 23.12 4.97
N ILE A 265 -1.24 22.38 4.12
CA ILE A 265 0.12 22.71 3.67
C ILE A 265 0.02 23.09 2.19
N THR A 266 -0.02 24.39 1.92
CA THR A 266 0.07 24.97 0.59
C THR A 266 1.52 24.95 0.11
N ALA A 267 1.83 24.09 -0.85
CA ALA A 267 3.21 23.83 -1.31
C ALA A 267 3.83 24.98 -2.14
N GLU A 268 3.07 26.04 -2.44
CA GLU A 268 3.47 27.15 -3.33
C GLU A 268 3.11 28.52 -2.73
N GLU A 269 3.03 28.65 -1.40
CA GLU A 269 3.16 29.96 -0.76
C GLU A 269 4.65 30.33 -0.65
N THR A 270 5.04 31.44 -1.29
CA THR A 270 6.27 32.13 -0.93
C THR A 270 6.20 32.46 0.55
N VAL A 271 7.03 31.82 1.36
CA VAL A 271 7.02 32.01 2.82
C VAL A 271 7.45 33.43 3.14
N GLU A 272 6.45 34.31 3.23
CA GLU A 272 6.59 35.63 3.80
C GLU A 272 7.18 35.46 5.20
N ARG A 273 8.31 36.13 5.46
CA ARG A 273 9.03 35.93 6.72
C ARG A 273 8.09 36.32 7.85
N LEU A 274 7.77 35.36 8.74
CA LEU A 274 6.89 35.58 9.89
C LEU A 274 7.31 36.79 10.75
N PHE A 275 8.61 37.12 10.71
CA PHE A 275 9.19 38.36 11.21
C PHE A 275 10.14 38.88 10.11
N PRO A 276 9.72 39.80 9.22
CA PRO A 276 10.52 40.19 8.07
C PRO A 276 11.71 41.09 8.45
N ASP A 277 11.49 41.97 9.42
CA ASP A 277 12.45 42.95 9.94
C ASP A 277 13.37 42.38 11.04
N HIS A 278 13.14 41.15 11.51
CA HIS A 278 13.95 40.56 12.56
C HIS A 278 15.30 40.06 11.99
N PRO A 279 16.44 40.34 12.64
CA PRO A 279 17.72 39.75 12.28
C PRO A 279 17.62 38.22 12.21
N SER A 280 18.04 37.66 11.08
CA SER A 280 18.09 36.22 10.83
C SER A 280 19.53 35.81 10.54
N VAL A 281 19.98 34.75 11.20
CA VAL A 281 21.35 34.23 11.11
C VAL A 281 21.32 32.98 10.23
N GLN A 282 22.29 32.82 9.33
CA GLN A 282 22.45 31.59 8.57
C GLN A 282 22.84 30.43 9.50
N ALA A 283 22.49 29.20 9.11
CA ALA A 283 22.52 28.04 10.02
C ALA A 283 23.94 27.59 10.43
N ASP A 284 24.94 27.96 9.64
CA ASP A 284 26.37 27.82 9.86
C ASP A 284 26.90 28.82 10.91
N ALA A 285 26.51 30.09 10.79
CA ALA A 285 26.86 31.20 11.69
C ALA A 285 26.11 31.16 13.04
N LEU A 286 25.35 30.11 13.33
CA LEU A 286 24.75 29.89 14.65
C LEU A 286 25.80 29.47 15.70
N PRO A 287 25.80 30.08 16.89
CA PRO A 287 26.62 29.63 18.03
C PRO A 287 26.38 28.15 18.35
N VAL A 288 27.42 27.44 18.80
CA VAL A 288 27.39 25.98 19.06
C VAL A 288 26.23 25.58 19.98
N SER A 289 25.95 26.37 21.02
CA SER A 289 24.80 26.18 21.92
C SER A 289 23.43 26.28 21.21
N ALA A 290 23.30 27.13 20.20
CA ALA A 290 22.08 27.27 19.40
C ALA A 290 21.93 26.17 18.33
N ARG A 291 23.03 25.58 17.85
CA ARG A 291 23.01 24.47 16.87
C ARG A 291 22.22 23.27 17.40
N TRP A 292 22.34 22.94 18.69
CA TRP A 292 21.53 21.90 19.35
C TRP A 292 20.02 22.20 19.25
N PHE A 293 19.61 23.42 19.59
CA PHE A 293 18.19 23.82 19.58
C PHE A 293 17.62 23.74 18.15
N VAL A 294 18.33 24.27 17.16
CA VAL A 294 17.92 24.23 15.76
C VAL A 294 17.88 22.80 15.20
N ARG A 295 18.79 21.91 15.62
CA ARG A 295 18.77 20.47 15.27
C ARG A 295 17.52 19.78 15.82
N ASN A 296 17.13 20.08 17.06
CA ASN A 296 15.90 19.57 17.67
C ASN A 296 14.64 20.09 16.99
N VAL A 297 14.51 21.41 16.77
CA VAL A 297 13.34 22.00 16.08
C VAL A 297 13.19 21.43 14.66
N LYS A 298 14.29 21.30 13.90
CA LYS A 298 14.30 20.60 12.59
C LYS A 298 13.76 19.17 12.70
N SER A 299 14.24 18.39 13.69
CA SER A 299 13.81 17.01 13.91
C SER A 299 12.34 16.88 14.32
N MET A 300 11.84 17.79 15.16
CA MET A 300 10.42 17.84 15.56
C MET A 300 9.52 18.14 14.36
N HIS A 301 9.87 19.13 13.53
CA HIS A 301 9.10 19.46 12.33
C HIS A 301 9.10 18.31 11.30
N ALA A 302 10.24 17.63 11.11
CA ALA A 302 10.30 16.45 10.24
C ALA A 302 9.45 15.28 10.77
N THR A 303 9.35 15.12 12.10
CA THR A 303 8.49 14.11 12.73
C THR A 303 7.00 14.46 12.56
N GLN A 304 6.62 15.73 12.72
CA GLN A 304 5.24 16.20 12.47
C GLN A 304 4.81 16.00 11.01
N LEU A 305 5.70 16.32 10.04
CA LEU A 305 5.46 16.08 8.62
C LEU A 305 5.33 14.58 8.31
N LEU A 306 6.10 13.72 8.99
CA LEU A 306 6.00 12.26 8.84
C LEU A 306 4.63 11.73 9.27
N GLU A 307 4.08 12.20 10.39
CA GLU A 307 2.74 11.76 10.82
C GLU A 307 1.65 12.23 9.85
N LEU A 308 1.77 13.44 9.27
CA LEU A 308 0.85 13.89 8.21
C LEU A 308 0.95 13.01 6.95
N VAL A 309 2.16 12.67 6.49
CA VAL A 309 2.35 11.75 5.35
C VAL A 309 1.81 10.36 5.66
N ARG A 310 2.01 9.84 6.89
CA ARG A 310 1.44 8.55 7.34
C ARG A 310 -0.08 8.56 7.38
N ILE A 311 -0.73 9.66 7.74
CA ILE A 311 -2.20 9.76 7.73
C ILE A 311 -2.73 9.67 6.29
N VAL A 312 -2.06 10.30 5.32
CA VAL A 312 -2.41 10.20 3.89
C VAL A 312 -2.18 8.78 3.36
N ASP A 313 -1.03 8.17 3.68
CA ASP A 313 -0.67 6.79 3.30
C ASP A 313 -1.64 5.75 3.92
N SER A 314 -1.96 5.87 5.21
CA SER A 314 -2.95 5.01 5.88
C SER A 314 -4.37 5.23 5.36
N ALA A 315 -4.73 6.44 4.91
CA ALA A 315 -6.01 6.69 4.24
C ALA A 315 -6.06 6.04 2.84
N MET A 316 -4.97 6.05 2.08
CA MET A 316 -4.87 5.34 0.79
C MET A 316 -4.99 3.82 0.94
N ASN A 317 -4.47 3.22 2.03
CA ASN A 317 -4.75 1.80 2.33
C ASN A 317 -6.26 1.51 2.45
N ASN A 318 -7.03 2.43 3.05
CA ASN A 318 -8.48 2.31 3.17
C ASN A 318 -9.26 2.56 1.87
N THR A 319 -8.63 3.02 0.78
CA THR A 319 -9.25 3.01 -0.56
C THR A 319 -9.12 1.67 -1.27
N SER A 320 -8.48 0.65 -0.67
CA SER A 320 -8.31 -0.67 -1.27
C SER A 320 -9.62 -1.34 -1.73
N LEU A 321 -9.61 -1.87 -2.96
CA LEU A 321 -10.64 -2.80 -3.43
C LEU A 321 -10.65 -4.07 -2.59
N ILE A 322 -11.81 -4.40 -2.02
CA ILE A 322 -12.06 -5.71 -1.43
C ILE A 322 -12.94 -6.51 -2.39
N LEU A 323 -12.35 -7.45 -3.12
CA LEU A 323 -13.06 -8.33 -4.05
C LEU A 323 -13.26 -9.72 -3.45
N LEU A 324 -14.50 -10.20 -3.50
CA LEU A 324 -14.87 -11.57 -3.15
C LEU A 324 -15.42 -12.27 -4.39
N PHE A 325 -14.61 -13.13 -5.00
CA PHE A 325 -15.02 -13.98 -6.12
C PHE A 325 -15.75 -15.21 -5.57
N GLN A 326 -16.88 -15.57 -6.17
CA GLN A 326 -17.66 -16.76 -5.84
C GLN A 326 -17.81 -17.62 -7.09
N ILE A 327 -17.45 -18.90 -6.98
CA ILE A 327 -17.53 -19.89 -8.05
C ILE A 327 -18.18 -21.16 -7.48
N GLY A 328 -19.46 -21.36 -7.80
CA GLY A 328 -20.28 -22.35 -7.09
C GLY A 328 -20.34 -22.07 -5.59
N GLU A 329 -19.91 -23.04 -4.78
CA GLU A 329 -19.79 -22.92 -3.33
C GLU A 329 -18.43 -22.38 -2.85
N LYS A 330 -17.42 -22.25 -3.73
CA LYS A 330 -16.09 -21.74 -3.36
C LYS A 330 -16.09 -20.23 -3.36
N LEU A 331 -15.47 -19.62 -2.35
CA LEU A 331 -15.25 -18.18 -2.28
C LEU A 331 -13.78 -17.82 -2.08
N PHE A 332 -13.32 -16.82 -2.82
CA PHE A 332 -11.92 -16.38 -2.92
C PHE A 332 -11.85 -14.89 -2.58
N LEU A 333 -11.17 -14.53 -1.50
CA LEU A 333 -11.15 -13.17 -0.94
C LEU A 333 -9.80 -12.48 -1.20
N PHE A 334 -9.83 -11.35 -1.90
CA PHE A 334 -8.69 -10.49 -2.22
C PHE A 334 -8.99 -9.08 -1.69
N PRO A 335 -8.42 -8.67 -0.53
CA PRO A 335 -8.79 -7.42 0.15
C PRO A 335 -7.89 -6.21 -0.20
N GLY A 336 -6.87 -6.40 -1.04
CA GLY A 336 -5.75 -5.47 -1.12
C GLY A 336 -5.16 -5.22 0.27
N ASP A 337 -5.01 -3.94 0.62
CA ASP A 337 -4.43 -3.50 1.88
C ASP A 337 -5.47 -2.86 2.82
N ALA A 338 -6.75 -3.15 2.59
CA ALA A 338 -7.87 -2.61 3.35
C ALA A 338 -7.68 -2.76 4.87
N GLN A 339 -7.70 -1.61 5.56
CA GLN A 339 -7.58 -1.53 7.02
C GLN A 339 -8.96 -1.43 7.68
N ILE A 340 -8.99 -1.09 8.98
CA ILE A 340 -10.16 -1.28 9.83
C ILE A 340 -11.37 -0.45 9.41
N GLU A 341 -11.20 0.76 8.87
CA GLU A 341 -12.32 1.63 8.48
C GLU A 341 -13.04 1.13 7.21
N ASN A 342 -12.30 0.60 6.24
CA ASN A 342 -12.88 -0.06 5.05
C ASN A 342 -13.61 -1.36 5.47
N TRP A 343 -12.98 -2.16 6.34
CA TRP A 343 -13.59 -3.36 6.91
C TRP A 343 -14.80 -3.07 7.81
N GLU A 344 -14.83 -1.98 8.59
CA GLU A 344 -15.94 -1.64 9.48
C GLU A 344 -17.22 -1.37 8.67
N TYR A 345 -17.11 -0.79 7.48
CA TYR A 345 -18.26 -0.70 6.58
C TYR A 345 -18.75 -2.09 6.15
N ALA A 346 -17.88 -2.91 5.56
CA ALA A 346 -18.24 -4.22 5.03
C ALA A 346 -18.76 -5.22 6.08
N LEU A 347 -18.17 -5.18 7.28
CA LEU A 347 -18.47 -6.10 8.39
C LEU A 347 -19.60 -5.60 9.28
N ARG A 348 -19.87 -4.30 9.36
CA ARG A 348 -20.80 -3.73 10.36
C ARG A 348 -21.74 -2.67 9.79
N ALA A 349 -21.23 -1.58 9.23
CA ALA A 349 -22.06 -0.39 8.96
C ALA A 349 -22.86 -0.44 7.64
N ALA A 350 -22.48 -1.29 6.67
CA ALA A 350 -23.25 -1.47 5.44
C ALA A 350 -24.62 -2.13 5.73
N PRO A 351 -25.72 -1.71 5.06
CA PRO A 351 -27.06 -2.28 5.27
C PRO A 351 -27.15 -3.79 5.03
N ASP A 352 -26.36 -4.34 4.09
CA ASP A 352 -26.29 -5.77 3.80
C ASP A 352 -25.10 -6.48 4.47
N SER A 353 -24.45 -5.86 5.46
CA SER A 353 -23.29 -6.43 6.18
C SER A 353 -23.56 -7.81 6.77
N ALA A 354 -24.80 -8.10 7.19
CA ALA A 354 -25.19 -9.44 7.65
C ALA A 354 -25.07 -10.51 6.54
N ALA A 355 -25.43 -10.16 5.30
CA ALA A 355 -25.23 -11.03 4.13
C ALA A 355 -23.75 -11.14 3.76
N LYS A 356 -22.98 -10.04 3.85
CA LYS A 356 -21.51 -10.08 3.63
C LYS A 356 -20.81 -10.98 4.65
N ARG A 357 -21.11 -10.85 5.95
CA ARG A 357 -20.57 -11.73 7.00
C ARG A 357 -20.88 -13.21 6.74
N LYS A 358 -22.09 -13.53 6.25
CA LYS A 358 -22.45 -14.90 5.84
C LYS A 358 -21.56 -15.41 4.71
N LEU A 359 -21.33 -14.62 3.66
CA LEU A 359 -20.43 -14.97 2.54
C LEU A 359 -18.97 -15.12 3.02
N LEU A 360 -18.48 -14.19 3.83
CA LEU A 360 -17.13 -14.21 4.40
C LEU A 360 -16.88 -15.45 5.28
N SER A 361 -17.90 -15.98 5.97
CA SER A 361 -17.79 -17.23 6.74
C SER A 361 -17.63 -18.51 5.89
N ALA A 362 -17.75 -18.39 4.57
CA ALA A 362 -17.57 -19.49 3.60
C ALA A 362 -16.34 -19.31 2.70
N VAL A 363 -15.44 -18.36 3.03
CA VAL A 363 -14.17 -18.18 2.32
C VAL A 363 -13.36 -19.49 2.31
N SER A 364 -13.01 -19.92 1.10
CA SER A 364 -12.22 -21.13 0.81
C SER A 364 -10.76 -20.80 0.52
N LEU A 365 -10.47 -19.60 0.03
CA LEU A 365 -9.13 -19.06 -0.18
C LEU A 365 -9.08 -17.57 0.19
N TYR A 366 -8.08 -17.17 0.96
CA TYR A 366 -7.86 -15.80 1.43
C TYR A 366 -6.46 -15.31 1.05
N LYS A 367 -6.38 -14.19 0.34
CA LYS A 367 -5.14 -13.41 0.24
C LYS A 367 -5.04 -12.54 1.50
N VAL A 368 -4.03 -12.80 2.34
CA VAL A 368 -3.74 -12.02 3.55
C VAL A 368 -3.41 -10.56 3.17
N GLY A 369 -4.26 -9.63 3.60
CA GLY A 369 -4.13 -8.22 3.24
C GLY A 369 -2.91 -7.53 3.85
N HIS A 370 -2.43 -6.46 3.19
CA HIS A 370 -1.34 -5.61 3.68
C HIS A 370 -0.12 -6.39 4.18
N HIS A 371 0.32 -7.35 3.36
CA HIS A 371 1.48 -8.22 3.63
C HIS A 371 1.51 -8.87 5.03
N GLY A 372 0.35 -9.05 5.68
CA GLY A 372 0.24 -9.53 7.06
C GLY A 372 0.36 -8.45 8.15
N SER A 373 -0.03 -7.20 7.89
CA SER A 373 -0.05 -6.13 8.90
C SER A 373 -1.16 -6.30 9.95
N LEU A 374 -1.03 -5.57 11.06
CA LEU A 374 -1.88 -5.71 12.24
C LEU A 374 -3.38 -5.44 11.95
N ASN A 375 -3.68 -4.49 11.06
CA ASN A 375 -5.03 -3.93 10.92
C ASN A 375 -5.78 -4.47 9.68
N ALA A 376 -5.10 -5.18 8.78
CA ALA A 376 -5.68 -5.66 7.51
C ALA A 376 -6.33 -7.05 7.60
N THR A 377 -6.11 -7.78 8.71
CA THR A 377 -6.92 -8.96 9.08
C THR A 377 -7.60 -8.70 10.45
N PRO A 378 -8.69 -7.91 10.51
CA PRO A 378 -9.37 -7.62 11.77
C PRO A 378 -9.81 -8.88 12.51
N LYS A 379 -9.77 -8.87 13.85
CA LYS A 379 -10.28 -9.98 14.68
C LYS A 379 -11.76 -10.29 14.41
N SER A 380 -12.53 -9.28 14.01
CA SER A 380 -13.93 -9.39 13.59
C SER A 380 -14.10 -10.15 12.27
N LEU A 381 -13.19 -9.98 11.31
CA LEU A 381 -13.12 -10.79 10.07
C LEU A 381 -12.65 -12.22 10.39
N TRP A 382 -11.54 -12.37 11.10
CA TRP A 382 -10.91 -13.66 11.38
C TRP A 382 -11.83 -14.64 12.11
N LYS A 383 -12.67 -14.13 13.03
CA LYS A 383 -13.70 -14.92 13.74
C LYS A 383 -14.80 -15.49 12.84
N LEU A 384 -14.97 -15.00 11.60
CA LEU A 384 -15.97 -15.53 10.66
C LEU A 384 -15.47 -16.78 9.93
N PHE A 385 -14.17 -16.91 9.69
CA PHE A 385 -13.62 -17.96 8.83
C PHE A 385 -13.79 -19.36 9.46
N LYS A 386 -14.32 -20.30 8.67
CA LYS A 386 -14.40 -21.71 9.07
C LYS A 386 -13.01 -22.34 9.05
N LYS A 387 -12.37 -22.40 10.21
CA LYS A 387 -11.05 -23.04 10.45
C LYS A 387 -11.01 -24.57 10.25
N LYS A 388 -12.14 -25.22 9.89
CA LYS A 388 -12.25 -26.67 9.60
C LYS A 388 -13.28 -26.93 8.47
N PRO A 389 -12.94 -27.68 7.41
CA PRO A 389 -11.57 -28.04 7.00
C PRO A 389 -10.69 -26.79 6.85
N LYS A 390 -9.36 -26.95 6.86
CA LYS A 390 -8.47 -25.80 6.64
C LYS A 390 -8.78 -25.16 5.29
N PHE A 391 -8.97 -23.85 5.27
CA PHE A 391 -9.04 -23.05 4.05
C PHE A 391 -7.62 -22.66 3.61
N ILE A 392 -7.47 -22.17 2.38
CA ILE A 392 -6.15 -21.78 1.83
C ILE A 392 -5.86 -20.31 2.17
N ALA A 393 -4.66 -20.00 2.65
CA ALA A 393 -4.18 -18.64 2.84
C ALA A 393 -2.96 -18.37 1.97
N MET A 394 -2.90 -17.19 1.33
CA MET A 394 -1.75 -16.73 0.54
C MET A 394 -1.25 -15.39 1.06
N MET A 395 0.06 -15.29 1.33
CA MET A 395 0.69 -14.08 1.85
C MET A 395 1.96 -13.75 1.06
N SER A 396 1.91 -12.71 0.23
CA SER A 396 3.14 -12.06 -0.25
C SER A 396 3.64 -11.10 0.82
N THR A 397 4.86 -11.29 1.32
CA THR A 397 5.45 -10.47 2.39
C THR A 397 6.97 -10.61 2.47
N ARG A 398 7.62 -9.69 3.17
CA ARG A 398 9.07 -9.68 3.41
C ARG A 398 9.38 -9.23 4.84
N PRO A 399 9.56 -10.17 5.79
CA PRO A 399 9.84 -9.87 7.18
C PRO A 399 10.99 -8.87 7.36
N GLY A 400 10.80 -7.91 8.27
CA GLY A 400 11.81 -6.88 8.57
C GLY A 400 11.94 -5.76 7.53
N LYS A 401 11.07 -5.69 6.51
CA LYS A 401 10.96 -4.50 5.63
C LYS A 401 10.19 -3.35 6.29
N HIS A 402 9.13 -3.64 7.04
CA HIS A 402 8.28 -2.62 7.68
C HIS A 402 8.05 -2.92 9.17
N GLY A 403 7.84 -1.85 9.95
CA GLY A 403 7.51 -1.91 11.37
C GLY A 403 8.73 -2.14 12.28
N ASP A 404 8.46 -2.54 13.52
CA ASP A 404 9.46 -2.93 14.52
C ASP A 404 8.88 -3.98 15.48
N LYS A 405 9.67 -5.02 15.80
CA LYS A 405 9.24 -6.17 16.63
C LYS A 405 9.04 -5.81 18.12
N ARG A 406 9.86 -4.90 18.66
CA ARG A 406 9.78 -4.42 20.06
C ARG A 406 8.54 -3.52 20.25
N ALA A 407 8.23 -2.71 19.25
CA ALA A 407 7.01 -1.90 19.20
C ALA A 407 5.77 -2.67 18.72
N HIS A 408 5.88 -3.98 18.43
CA HIS A 408 4.80 -4.85 17.94
C HIS A 408 4.09 -4.33 16.67
N THR A 409 4.84 -3.70 15.77
CA THR A 409 4.35 -3.14 14.50
C THR A 409 4.92 -3.82 13.26
N GLU A 410 5.73 -4.87 13.43
CA GLU A 410 6.40 -5.55 12.31
C GLU A 410 5.44 -6.15 11.28
N VAL A 411 5.85 -6.16 10.02
CA VAL A 411 5.13 -6.82 8.92
C VAL A 411 6.00 -7.96 8.37
N PRO A 412 5.48 -9.21 8.27
CA PRO A 412 4.18 -9.65 8.77
C PRO A 412 4.17 -9.74 10.31
N ARG A 413 3.03 -9.48 10.93
CA ARG A 413 2.83 -9.60 12.39
C ARG A 413 2.90 -11.06 12.81
N GLN A 414 3.86 -11.43 13.66
CA GLN A 414 4.09 -12.85 14.01
C GLN A 414 2.80 -13.53 14.52
N THR A 415 2.08 -12.87 15.42
CA THR A 415 0.81 -13.36 16.01
C THR A 415 -0.31 -13.61 15.00
N LEU A 416 -0.23 -13.05 13.78
CA LEU A 416 -1.15 -13.35 12.68
C LEU A 416 -0.65 -14.56 11.87
N VAL A 417 0.67 -14.66 11.65
CA VAL A 417 1.30 -15.83 10.99
C VAL A 417 1.02 -17.10 11.79
N ASP A 418 1.19 -17.07 13.11
CA ASP A 418 0.98 -18.21 14.01
C ASP A 418 -0.48 -18.75 13.91
N GLU A 419 -1.47 -17.85 13.88
CA GLU A 419 -2.88 -18.19 13.71
C GLU A 419 -3.20 -18.73 12.29
N LEU A 420 -2.55 -18.18 11.26
CA LEU A 420 -2.67 -18.67 9.88
C LEU A 420 -2.08 -20.07 9.73
N GLU A 421 -0.87 -20.33 10.23
CA GLU A 421 -0.23 -21.65 10.20
C GLU A 421 -1.06 -22.69 10.97
N ALA A 422 -1.60 -22.33 12.14
CA ALA A 422 -2.47 -23.20 12.92
C ALA A 422 -3.77 -23.58 12.19
N HIS A 423 -4.37 -22.66 11.41
CA HIS A 423 -5.76 -22.78 10.96
C HIS A 423 -6.03 -22.73 9.45
N SER A 424 -5.00 -22.56 8.63
CA SER A 424 -5.09 -22.57 7.16
C SER A 424 -4.00 -23.45 6.52
N GLU A 425 -4.13 -23.74 5.24
CA GLU A 425 -3.01 -24.14 4.38
C GLU A 425 -2.33 -22.84 3.91
N LEU A 426 -1.23 -22.47 4.56
CA LEU A 426 -0.57 -21.18 4.37
C LEU A 426 0.56 -21.26 3.35
N HIS A 427 0.45 -20.48 2.28
CA HIS A 427 1.47 -20.24 1.25
C HIS A 427 2.10 -18.86 1.46
N VAL A 428 3.43 -18.76 1.49
CA VAL A 428 4.15 -17.50 1.73
C VAL A 428 5.31 -17.32 0.76
N THR A 429 5.49 -16.13 0.19
CA THR A 429 6.59 -15.84 -0.75
C THR A 429 8.00 -15.95 -0.15
N THR A 430 8.11 -16.06 1.17
CA THR A 430 9.38 -16.33 1.89
C THR A 430 9.77 -17.82 1.95
N THR A 431 8.81 -18.74 1.78
CA THR A 431 8.99 -20.19 1.97
C THR A 431 8.93 -21.00 0.67
N LEU A 432 8.98 -20.33 -0.48
CA LEU A 432 8.92 -20.98 -1.79
C LEU A 432 10.01 -22.05 -1.96
N LYS A 433 9.62 -23.17 -2.57
CA LYS A 433 10.50 -24.34 -2.79
C LYS A 433 11.39 -24.12 -4.02
N GLY A 434 12.70 -24.12 -3.80
CA GLY A 434 13.72 -23.85 -4.81
C GLY A 434 14.25 -22.41 -4.71
N GLU A 435 15.58 -22.26 -4.72
CA GLU A 435 16.26 -21.01 -4.32
C GLU A 435 15.91 -19.80 -5.20
N ASN A 436 15.53 -20.04 -6.47
CA ASN A 436 15.19 -19.01 -7.44
C ASN A 436 13.70 -18.94 -7.82
N ALA A 437 12.82 -19.68 -7.11
CA ALA A 437 11.40 -19.82 -7.47
C ALA A 437 10.70 -18.47 -7.68
N LEU A 438 10.19 -18.26 -8.90
CA LEU A 438 9.56 -17.00 -9.33
C LEU A 438 8.12 -16.85 -8.81
N PHE A 439 7.40 -17.96 -8.66
CA PHE A 439 6.03 -18.01 -8.16
C PHE A 439 5.69 -19.33 -7.45
N GLU A 440 4.55 -19.35 -6.77
CA GLU A 440 3.86 -20.55 -6.30
C GLU A 440 2.52 -20.75 -7.02
N ASP A 441 2.23 -22.00 -7.36
CA ASP A 441 1.11 -22.41 -8.20
C ASP A 441 0.00 -23.07 -7.36
N VAL A 442 -0.92 -22.25 -6.84
CA VAL A 442 -1.95 -22.67 -5.88
C VAL A 442 -3.24 -23.07 -6.60
N ARG A 443 -3.48 -24.37 -6.72
CA ARG A 443 -4.57 -24.94 -7.55
C ARG A 443 -5.78 -25.38 -6.72
N VAL A 444 -6.84 -24.56 -6.72
CA VAL A 444 -8.11 -24.89 -6.06
C VAL A 444 -9.01 -25.70 -6.99
N LYS A 445 -9.43 -26.89 -6.57
CA LYS A 445 -10.49 -27.66 -7.25
C LYS A 445 -11.86 -27.09 -6.85
N LEU A 446 -12.68 -26.81 -7.85
CA LEU A 446 -14.05 -26.29 -7.72
C LEU A 446 -15.02 -27.43 -7.43
#